data_AF-A0A7N5JJE9-F1
#
_entry.id   AF-A0A7N5JJE9-F1
#
_cell.length_a   1.000
_cell.length_b   1.000
_cell.length_c   1.000
_cell.angle_alpha   90.00
_cell.angle_beta   90.00
_cell.angle_gamma   90.00
#
_symmetry.space_group_name_H-M   'P 1'
#
loop_
_entity.id
_entity.type
_entity.pdbx_description
1 polymer ?
#
loop_
_entity_poly.entity_id
_entity_poly.type
_entity_poly.pdbx_seq_one_letter_code
_entity_poly.pdbx_strand_id
1 'polypeptide(L)'
;LRRRLGFMVEHAEFLKAGKEPGLQIWRIENFDLVPVPRNLYGDFFMGDAYVILNTIRQRNGNLQYDLHFWLGNECRLKYKAGGVASGFRHVVPNEVTVQR
;
A
#
# COMPACT_ATOMS: atom_id res chain seq x y z
N LEU A 1 32.26 3.75 10.86
CA LEU A 1 31.34 4.04 9.74
C LEU A 1 29.91 4.16 10.27
N ARG A 2 29.34 5.36 10.36
CA ARG A 2 27.90 5.53 10.65
C ARG A 2 27.18 5.52 9.31
N ARG A 3 26.40 4.47 9.03
CA ARG A 3 25.41 4.51 7.94
C ARG A 3 24.51 5.70 8.25
N ARG A 4 24.46 6.69 7.36
CA ARG A 4 23.35 7.66 7.34
C ARG A 4 22.09 6.83 7.15
N LEU A 5 21.34 6.59 8.23
CA LEU A 5 19.93 6.28 8.12
C LEU A 5 19.35 7.48 7.37
N GLY A 6 18.97 7.29 6.11
CA GLY A 6 18.17 8.28 5.39
C GLY A 6 16.97 8.62 6.26
N PHE A 7 16.55 9.88 6.25
CA PHE A 7 15.38 10.35 6.99
C PHE A 7 14.22 9.37 6.78
N MET A 8 13.93 8.57 7.81
CA MET A 8 12.79 7.67 7.80
C MET A 8 11.58 8.52 8.09
N VAL A 9 10.60 8.50 7.19
CA VAL A 9 9.34 9.21 7.40
C VAL A 9 8.61 8.52 8.56
N GLU A 10 8.35 9.25 9.63
CA GLU A 10 7.62 8.72 10.78
C GLU A 10 6.11 8.86 10.55
N HIS A 11 5.40 7.74 10.63
CA HIS A 11 3.94 7.68 10.54
C HIS A 11 3.41 6.59 11.48
N ALA A 12 2.31 6.85 12.20
CA ALA A 12 1.76 5.91 13.19
C ALA A 12 1.45 4.54 12.58
N GLU A 13 0.96 4.52 11.33
CA GLU A 13 0.66 3.29 10.62
C GLU A 13 1.91 2.55 10.11
N PHE A 14 3.01 3.26 9.85
CA PHE A 14 4.28 2.62 9.47
C PHE A 14 4.91 1.86 10.64
N LEU A 15 4.66 2.30 11.87
CA LEU A 15 5.09 1.57 13.07
C LEU A 15 4.32 0.24 13.25
N LYS A 16 3.18 0.06 12.58
CA LYS A 16 2.33 -1.14 12.67
C LYS A 16 2.41 -2.02 11.43
N ALA A 17 2.81 -1.47 10.29
CA ALA A 17 2.87 -2.16 9.01
C ALA A 17 3.85 -3.33 9.04
N GLY A 18 3.44 -4.50 8.54
CA GLY A 18 4.31 -5.64 8.28
C GLY A 18 4.87 -6.37 9.52
N LYS A 19 4.37 -6.08 10.72
CA LYS A 19 4.87 -6.71 11.94
C LYS A 19 4.51 -8.20 12.06
N GLU A 20 3.38 -8.59 11.49
CA GLU A 20 2.87 -9.95 11.55
C GLU A 20 2.33 -10.37 10.18
N PRO A 21 2.34 -11.68 9.86
CA PRO A 21 1.71 -12.18 8.63
C PRO A 21 0.23 -11.82 8.56
N GLY A 22 -0.22 -11.38 7.40
CA GLY A 22 -1.60 -10.98 7.17
C GLY A 22 -1.73 -9.82 6.19
N LEU A 23 -2.99 -9.43 5.97
CA LEU A 23 -3.36 -8.33 5.09
C LEU A 23 -3.62 -7.07 5.91
N GLN A 24 -3.04 -5.95 5.49
CA GLN A 24 -3.33 -4.62 6.02
C GLN A 24 -3.74 -3.73 4.86
N ILE A 25 -4.88 -3.05 5.01
CA ILE A 25 -5.42 -2.12 4.01
C ILE A 25 -5.59 -0.75 4.67
N TRP A 26 -5.09 0.27 3.98
CA TRP A 26 -5.31 1.67 4.33
C TRP A 26 -6.00 2.40 3.18
N ARG A 27 -6.94 3.27 3.53
CA ARG A 27 -7.54 4.24 2.62
C ARG A 27 -6.78 5.56 2.75
N ILE A 28 -6.60 6.25 1.62
CA ILE A 28 -6.05 7.60 1.63
C ILE A 28 -7.18 8.61 1.84
N GLU A 29 -7.15 9.29 2.99
CA GLU A 29 -8.13 10.32 3.35
C GLU A 29 -7.39 11.60 3.70
N ASN A 30 -7.68 12.71 3.03
CA ASN A 30 -7.04 14.00 3.28
C ASN A 30 -5.49 13.95 3.31
N PHE A 31 -4.90 13.15 2.42
CA PHE A 31 -3.45 12.88 2.34
C PHE A 31 -2.86 12.12 3.54
N ASP A 32 -3.70 11.45 4.32
CA ASP A 32 -3.31 10.60 5.44
C ASP A 32 -3.66 9.12 5.20
N LEU A 33 -2.98 8.20 5.89
CA LEU A 33 -3.19 6.76 5.84
C LEU A 33 -4.15 6.33 6.96
N VAL A 34 -5.41 6.09 6.59
CA VAL A 34 -6.45 5.65 7.53
C VAL A 34 -6.66 4.14 7.41
N PRO A 35 -6.54 3.36 8.49
CA PRO A 35 -6.74 1.91 8.43
C PRO A 35 -8.19 1.57 8.10
N VAL A 36 -8.40 0.69 7.13
CA VAL A 36 -9.73 0.19 6.79
C VAL A 36 -10.16 -0.82 7.87
N PRO A 37 -11.39 -0.75 8.39
CA PRO A 37 -11.94 -1.78 9.27
C PRO A 37 -11.92 -3.16 8.58
N ARG A 38 -11.48 -4.21 9.29
CA ARG A 38 -11.32 -5.56 8.71
C ARG A 38 -12.60 -6.12 8.08
N ASN A 39 -13.77 -5.76 8.61
CA ASN A 39 -15.07 -6.17 8.08
C ASN A 39 -15.43 -5.51 6.73
N LEU A 40 -14.66 -4.52 6.28
CA LEU A 40 -14.82 -3.84 4.99
C LEU A 40 -13.69 -4.19 4.00
N TYR A 41 -12.88 -5.20 4.32
CA TYR A 41 -11.81 -5.64 3.41
C TYR A 41 -12.43 -6.24 2.14
N GLY A 42 -12.08 -5.68 0.99
CA GLY A 42 -12.63 -6.07 -0.31
C GLY A 42 -13.61 -5.05 -0.88
N ASP A 43 -14.16 -4.16 -0.05
CA ASP A 43 -15.06 -3.10 -0.47
C ASP A 43 -14.26 -1.83 -0.80
N PHE A 44 -13.95 -1.63 -2.07
CA PHE A 44 -13.18 -0.48 -2.55
C PHE A 44 -14.08 0.57 -3.22
N PHE A 45 -14.13 1.78 -2.65
CA PHE A 45 -14.87 2.90 -3.23
C PHE A 45 -14.15 3.50 -4.46
N MET A 46 -14.86 3.63 -5.59
CA MET A 46 -14.29 4.13 -6.86
C MET A 46 -13.76 5.57 -6.81
N GLY A 47 -14.19 6.38 -5.83
CA GLY A 47 -13.71 7.74 -5.59
C GLY A 47 -12.43 7.83 -4.75
N ASP A 48 -11.96 6.71 -4.21
CA ASP A 48 -10.89 6.68 -3.21
C ASP A 48 -9.62 5.99 -3.74
N ALA A 49 -8.53 6.09 -2.99
CA ALA A 49 -7.30 5.36 -3.23
C ALA A 49 -6.91 4.56 -1.99
N TYR A 50 -6.24 3.43 -2.19
CA TYR A 50 -5.88 2.51 -1.13
C TYR A 50 -4.45 2.00 -1.29
N VAL A 51 -3.84 1.72 -0.14
CA VAL A 51 -2.57 0.99 -0.02
C VAL A 51 -2.86 -0.35 0.62
N ILE A 52 -2.37 -1.42 0.03
CA ILE A 52 -2.58 -2.79 0.50
C ILE A 52 -1.21 -3.42 0.72
N LEU A 53 -0.96 -3.88 1.94
CA LEU A 53 0.23 -4.63 2.29
C LEU A 53 -0.17 -6.06 2.65
N ASN A 54 0.32 -7.02 1.88
CA ASN A 54 0.24 -8.44 2.22
C ASN A 54 1.58 -8.90 2.77
N THR A 55 1.60 -9.32 4.03
CA THR A 55 2.78 -9.83 4.72
C THR A 55 2.70 -11.35 4.79
N ILE A 56 3.64 -12.04 4.17
CA ILE A 56 3.63 -13.49 4.04
C ILE A 56 4.82 -14.07 4.81
N ARG A 57 4.55 -15.03 5.72
CA ARG A 57 5.63 -15.79 6.36
C ARG A 57 6.17 -16.84 5.41
N GLN A 58 7.44 -16.71 5.06
CA GLN A 58 8.15 -17.67 4.22
C GLN A 58 8.59 -18.90 5.01
N ARG A 59 8.85 -20.01 4.31
CA ARG A 59 9.29 -21.28 4.92
C ARG A 59 10.60 -21.15 5.71
N ASN A 60 11.47 -20.22 5.32
CA ASN A 60 12.74 -19.91 5.99
C ASN A 60 12.57 -19.03 7.24
N GLY A 61 11.34 -18.66 7.63
CA GLY A 61 11.06 -17.80 8.76
C GLY A 61 11.07 -16.30 8.48
N ASN A 62 11.54 -15.86 7.30
CA ASN A 62 11.52 -14.46 6.89
C ASN A 62 10.10 -14.01 6.51
N LEU A 63 9.89 -12.69 6.48
CA LEU A 63 8.67 -12.08 5.96
C LEU A 63 8.90 -11.57 4.53
N GLN A 64 7.99 -11.94 3.62
CA GLN A 64 7.84 -11.30 2.31
C GLN A 64 6.75 -10.23 2.42
N TYR A 65 6.95 -9.13 1.71
CA TYR A 65 6.02 -8.00 1.67
C TYR A 65 5.62 -7.73 0.23
N ASP A 66 4.33 -7.92 -0.07
CA ASP A 66 3.74 -7.52 -1.34
C ASP A 66 2.93 -6.24 -1.11
N LEU A 67 3.36 -5.14 -1.72
CA LEU A 67 2.72 -3.83 -1.58
C LEU A 67 2.00 -3.46 -2.86
N HIS A 68 0.69 -3.22 -2.77
CA HIS A 68 -0.16 -2.84 -3.89
C HIS A 68 -0.79 -1.48 -3.64
N PHE A 69 -0.99 -0.73 -4.71
CA PHE A 69 -1.73 0.52 -4.71
C PHE A 69 -2.96 0.35 -5.59
N TRP A 70 -4.13 0.65 -5.05
CA TRP A 70 -5.37 0.68 -5.80
C TRP A 70 -5.81 2.13 -5.95
N LEU A 71 -6.06 2.54 -7.20
CA LEU A 71 -6.54 3.87 -7.53
C LEU A 71 -7.94 3.73 -8.12
N GLY A 72 -8.93 4.26 -7.42
CA GLY A 72 -10.29 4.28 -7.92
C GLY A 72 -10.38 5.15 -9.18
N ASN A 73 -11.24 4.74 -10.11
CA ASN A 73 -11.38 5.42 -11.41
C ASN A 73 -11.80 6.89 -11.27
N GLU A 74 -12.57 7.20 -10.23
CA GLU A 74 -13.08 8.54 -9.92
C GLU A 74 -12.22 9.27 -8.88
N CYS A 75 -11.15 8.64 -8.39
CA CYS A 75 -10.26 9.27 -7.43
C CYS A 75 -9.50 10.44 -8.05
N ARG A 76 -9.36 11.51 -7.25
CA ARG A 76 -8.59 12.71 -7.63
C ARG A 76 -7.09 12.48 -7.66
N LEU A 77 -6.61 11.44 -7.00
CA LEU A 77 -5.19 11.09 -6.98
C LEU A 77 -4.78 10.49 -8.33
N LYS A 78 -3.59 10.88 -8.80
CA LYS A 78 -3.00 10.38 -10.04
C LYS A 78 -1.59 9.88 -9.77
N TYR A 79 -1.22 8.79 -10.43
CA TYR A 79 0.15 8.31 -10.41
C TYR A 79 1.08 9.34 -11.03
N LYS A 80 2.23 9.58 -10.40
CA LYS A 80 3.33 10.37 -10.97
C LYS A 80 4.56 9.51 -11.11
N ALA A 81 5.09 9.44 -12.33
CA ALA A 81 6.37 8.79 -12.58
C ALA A 81 7.48 9.47 -11.76
N GLY A 82 8.35 8.68 -11.12
CA GLY A 82 9.44 9.17 -10.27
C GLY A 82 9.15 9.21 -8.77
N GLY A 83 7.94 8.85 -8.32
CA GLY A 83 7.66 8.58 -6.91
C GLY A 83 8.35 7.31 -6.39
N VAL A 84 8.29 7.07 -5.08
CA VAL A 84 8.93 5.93 -4.35
C VAL A 84 8.57 4.53 -4.90
N ALA A 85 7.60 4.47 -5.82
CA ALA A 85 7.27 3.30 -6.64
C ALA A 85 8.47 2.72 -7.42
N SER A 86 9.54 3.49 -7.67
CA SER A 86 10.73 3.01 -8.39
C SER A 86 11.55 1.92 -7.67
N GLY A 87 11.28 1.68 -6.37
CA GLY A 87 11.91 0.62 -5.58
C GLY A 87 11.15 -0.72 -5.55
N PHE A 88 9.90 -0.77 -6.03
CA PHE A 88 9.08 -1.96 -5.97
C PHE A 88 9.14 -2.70 -7.31
N ARG A 89 9.62 -3.95 -7.29
CA ARG A 89 9.83 -4.75 -8.51
C ARG A 89 8.54 -5.11 -9.26
N HIS A 90 7.38 -4.97 -8.63
CA HIS A 90 6.06 -5.27 -9.20
C HIS A 90 5.08 -4.14 -8.86
N VAL A 91 5.11 -3.05 -9.64
CA VAL A 91 3.99 -2.12 -9.71
C VAL A 91 3.20 -2.52 -10.95
N VAL A 92 2.09 -3.25 -10.76
CA VAL A 92 1.14 -3.56 -11.84
C VAL A 92 0.00 -2.54 -11.71
N PRO A 93 -0.01 -1.45 -12.50
CA PRO A 93 -1.19 -0.60 -12.59
C PRO A 93 -2.29 -1.43 -13.25
N ASN A 94 -3.41 -1.57 -12.55
CA ASN A 94 -4.57 -2.27 -13.10
C ASN A 94 -5.29 -1.32 -14.07
N GLU A 95 -4.83 -1.23 -15.32
CA GLU A 95 -5.62 -0.67 -16.42
C GLU A 95 -6.64 -1.74 -16.86
N VAL A 96 -7.65 -2.01 -16.02
CA VAL A 96 -8.77 -2.87 -16.42
C VAL A 96 -9.90 -1.97 -16.90
N THR A 97 -9.96 -1.75 -18.21
CA THR A 97 -11.15 -1.24 -18.89
C THR A 97 -12.20 -2.36 -18.86
N VAL A 98 -13.09 -2.36 -17.87
CA VAL A 98 -14.26 -3.25 -17.88
C VAL A 98 -15.24 -2.70 -18.92
N GLN A 99 -15.26 -3.29 -20.12
CA GLN A 99 -16.42 -3.17 -20.99
C GLN A 99 -17.49 -4.16 -20.52
N ARG A 100 -18.72 -3.65 -20.33
CA ARG A 100 -19.90 -4.40 -19.89
C ARG A 100 -20.28 -5.50 -20.87
#